data_AF-A0A0P9NYM2-F1
#
_entry.id   AF-A0A0P9NYM2-F1
#
_cell.length_a   1.000
_cell.length_b   1.000
_cell.length_c   1.000
_cell.angle_alpha   90.00
_cell.angle_beta   90.00
_cell.angle_gamma   90.00
#
_symmetry.space_group_name_H-M   'P 1'
#
loop_
_entity.id
_entity.type
_entity.pdbx_description
1 polymer ?
#
loop_
_entity_poly.entity_id
_entity_poly.type
_entity_poly.pdbx_seq_one_letter_code
_entity_poly.pdbx_strand_id
1 'polypeptide(L)'
;MVLCETTAMTSLDQTVLCTYRYDPLDRLASSSPVGQTDVQRFYQKNRLATEIEGALQRTVFQHEDLLLAQQRHVDGVVNTMLLATDQQRSVLRLVDKSGIEPVAYSAYGHHPAESGLTSLLGFNGERRDPVTGHYLLGNGYRAYNPVLMRFNSPDSLSPFDEGGLNAYGY
;
A
#
# COMPACT_ATOMS: atom_id res chain seq x y z
N MET A 1 13.37 21.11 11.56
CA MET A 1 13.95 19.91 12.18
C MET A 1 12.82 18.88 12.20
N VAL A 2 12.69 18.11 11.12
CA VAL A 2 11.54 17.20 10.93
C VAL A 2 11.82 15.95 11.76
N LEU A 3 11.04 15.75 12.81
CA LEU A 3 11.04 14.51 13.58
C LEU A 3 10.48 13.43 12.64
N CYS A 4 11.16 12.30 12.48
CA CYS A 4 10.53 11.09 11.95
C CYS A 4 9.31 10.80 12.82
N GLU A 5 8.10 11.01 12.29
CA GLU A 5 6.89 10.68 13.02
C GLU A 5 6.76 9.16 13.14
N THR A 6 6.27 8.71 14.30
CA THR A 6 6.01 7.30 14.57
C THR A 6 4.55 7.17 15.00
N THR A 7 3.79 6.36 14.26
CA THR A 7 2.36 6.13 14.51
C THR A 7 2.13 4.67 14.85
N ALA A 8 1.37 4.38 15.90
CA ALA A 8 1.03 3.00 16.28
C ALA A 8 -0.43 2.69 15.94
N MET A 9 -0.67 1.52 15.36
CA MET A 9 -1.99 0.92 15.28
C MET A 9 -2.18 0.01 16.48
N THR A 10 -3.24 0.24 17.26
CA THR A 10 -3.58 -0.54 18.45
C THR A 10 -4.93 -1.22 18.31
N SER A 11 -5.09 -2.41 18.87
CA SER A 11 -6.39 -3.05 19.06
C SER A 11 -7.25 -2.31 20.10
N LEU A 12 -8.51 -2.73 20.24
CA LEU A 12 -9.47 -2.17 21.21
C LEU A 12 -8.99 -2.28 22.67
N ASP A 13 -8.17 -3.27 22.98
CA ASP A 13 -7.53 -3.47 24.29
C ASP A 13 -6.17 -2.73 24.42
N GLN A 14 -5.89 -1.79 23.51
CA GLN A 14 -4.67 -0.97 23.47
C GLN A 14 -3.37 -1.74 23.20
N THR A 15 -3.46 -3.00 22.77
CA THR A 15 -2.29 -3.75 22.33
C THR A 15 -1.78 -3.19 21.00
N VAL A 16 -0.50 -2.84 20.90
CA VAL A 16 0.09 -2.40 19.62
C VAL A 16 0.11 -3.57 18.65
N LEU A 17 -0.46 -3.39 17.47
CA LEU A 17 -0.48 -4.36 16.38
C LEU A 17 0.59 -4.06 15.32
N CYS A 18 0.87 -2.78 15.08
CA CYS A 18 1.87 -2.33 14.12
C CYS A 18 2.38 -0.93 14.46
N THR A 19 3.66 -0.67 14.23
CA THR A 19 4.24 0.68 14.32
C THR A 19 4.69 1.13 12.94
N TYR A 20 4.26 2.31 12.50
CA TYR A 20 4.63 2.94 11.24
C TYR A 20 5.65 4.05 11.49
N ARG A 21 6.62 4.20 10.59
CA ARG A 21 7.65 5.26 10.65
C ARG A 21 7.77 5.94 9.31
N TYR A 22 7.96 7.26 9.35
CA TYR A 22 8.00 8.11 8.16
C TYR A 22 9.39 8.69 7.93
N ASP A 23 9.74 8.96 6.67
CA ASP A 23 10.95 9.69 6.33
C ASP A 23 10.74 11.22 6.47
N PRO A 24 11.80 12.05 6.32
CA PRO A 24 11.66 13.51 6.42
C PRO A 24 10.82 14.19 5.32
N LEU A 25 10.28 13.42 4.36
CA LEU A 25 9.35 13.89 3.33
C LEU A 25 7.92 13.40 3.59
N ASP A 26 7.64 12.94 4.82
CA ASP A 26 6.36 12.41 5.28
C ASP A 26 5.87 11.20 4.48
N ARG A 27 6.80 10.38 3.97
CA ARG A 27 6.49 9.12 3.29
C ARG A 27 6.72 7.95 4.23
N LEU A 28 5.84 6.96 4.20
CA LEU A 28 5.90 5.76 5.02
C LEU A 28 7.15 4.93 4.70
N ALA A 29 8.21 5.09 5.49
CA ALA A 29 9.50 4.46 5.26
C ALA A 29 9.54 3.03 5.80
N SER A 30 8.87 2.74 6.91
CA SER A 30 8.83 1.39 7.47
C SER A 30 7.58 1.08 8.26
N SER A 31 7.25 -0.19 8.38
CA SER A 31 6.23 -0.70 9.30
C SER A 31 6.74 -1.93 10.05
N SER A 32 6.41 -2.01 11.34
CA SER A 32 6.81 -3.08 12.26
C SER A 32 5.56 -3.73 12.85
N PRO A 33 4.95 -4.71 12.16
CA PRO A 33 3.84 -5.48 12.71
C PRO A 33 4.31 -6.44 13.81
N VAL A 34 3.51 -6.61 14.85
CA VAL A 34 3.86 -7.49 15.97
C VAL A 34 3.93 -8.95 15.51
N GLY A 35 5.04 -9.61 15.86
CA GLY A 35 5.27 -11.02 15.52
C GLY A 35 5.64 -11.28 14.06
N GLN A 36 5.86 -10.22 13.26
CA GLN A 36 6.28 -10.33 11.86
C GLN A 36 7.59 -9.57 11.64
N THR A 37 8.19 -9.78 10.47
CA THR A 37 9.41 -9.06 10.10
C THR A 37 9.08 -7.61 9.78
N ASP A 38 9.98 -6.70 10.17
CA ASP A 38 9.90 -5.31 9.75
C ASP A 38 9.92 -5.18 8.23
N VAL A 39 9.10 -4.26 7.74
CA VAL A 39 8.98 -3.93 6.32
C VAL A 39 9.59 -2.57 6.07
N GLN A 40 10.52 -2.48 5.12
CA GLN A 40 11.13 -1.24 4.66
C GLN A 40 10.67 -0.89 3.25
N ARG A 41 10.47 0.39 2.98
CA ARG A 41 9.95 0.91 1.72
C ARG A 41 10.88 1.95 1.13
N PHE A 42 11.10 1.84 -0.17
CA PHE A 42 11.96 2.74 -0.93
C PHE A 42 11.18 3.30 -2.12
N TYR A 43 11.34 4.60 -2.33
CA TYR A 43 10.53 5.37 -3.26
C TYR A 43 11.39 5.95 -4.38
N GLN A 44 10.88 5.87 -5.61
CA GLN A 44 11.38 6.65 -6.72
C GLN A 44 10.43 7.84 -6.92
N LYS A 45 10.92 9.06 -6.67
CA LYS A 45 10.05 10.24 -6.49
C LYS A 45 9.00 9.96 -5.40
N ASN A 46 7.71 9.97 -5.73
CA ASN A 46 6.61 9.70 -4.80
C ASN A 46 5.93 8.34 -5.04
N ARG A 47 6.56 7.43 -5.80
CA ARG A 47 6.01 6.10 -6.08
C ARG A 47 6.82 5.01 -5.36
N LEU A 48 6.14 4.07 -4.73
CA LEU A 48 6.79 2.90 -4.11
C LEU A 48 7.50 2.09 -5.19
N ALA A 49 8.81 1.92 -5.05
CA ALA A 49 9.67 1.23 -6.02
C ALA A 49 10.16 -0.11 -5.47
N THR A 50 10.44 -0.20 -4.18
CA THR A 50 10.92 -1.44 -3.55
C THR A 50 10.38 -1.58 -2.15
N GLU A 51 9.99 -2.80 -1.80
CA GLU A 51 9.68 -3.20 -0.43
C GLU A 51 10.57 -4.38 -0.02
N ILE A 52 11.15 -4.31 1.18
CA ILE A 52 12.01 -5.36 1.75
C ILE A 52 11.37 -5.82 3.06
N GLU A 53 11.20 -7.13 3.21
CA GLU A 53 10.62 -7.80 4.38
C GLU A 53 11.48 -9.04 4.70
N GLY A 54 12.47 -8.88 5.58
CA GLY A 54 13.46 -9.93 5.83
C GLY A 54 14.26 -10.30 4.58
N ALA A 55 14.23 -11.57 4.17
CA ALA A 55 14.87 -12.05 2.95
C ALA A 55 14.03 -11.81 1.67
N LEU A 56 12.76 -11.40 1.81
CA LEU A 56 11.88 -11.12 0.70
C LEU A 56 12.06 -9.66 0.24
N GLN A 57 12.46 -9.49 -1.01
CA GLN A 57 12.46 -8.19 -1.69
C GLN A 57 11.44 -8.21 -2.83
N ARG A 58 10.61 -7.17 -2.92
CA ARG A 58 9.67 -6.91 -4.01
C ARG A 58 10.05 -5.60 -4.68
N THR A 59 10.33 -5.63 -5.98
CA THR A 59 10.66 -4.45 -6.79
C THR A 59 9.58 -4.23 -7.83
N VAL A 60 9.10 -3.01 -7.96
CA VAL A 60 8.06 -2.61 -8.91
C VAL A 60 8.72 -2.00 -10.14
N PHE A 61 8.33 -2.47 -11.32
CA PHE A 61 8.68 -1.86 -12.59
C PHE A 61 7.47 -1.11 -13.16
N GLN A 62 7.66 0.18 -13.38
CA GLN A 62 6.63 1.08 -13.90
C GLN A 62 7.26 2.14 -14.78
N HIS A 63 6.50 2.62 -15.77
CA HIS A 63 6.87 3.73 -16.63
C HIS A 63 5.76 4.77 -16.60
N GLU A 64 6.09 5.99 -16.18
CA GLU A 64 5.10 7.05 -15.91
C GLU A 64 4.00 6.54 -14.97
N ASP A 65 2.75 6.53 -15.44
CA ASP A 65 1.61 6.02 -14.68
C ASP A 65 1.27 4.56 -14.98
N LEU A 66 2.01 3.89 -15.84
CA LEU A 66 1.77 2.50 -16.19
C LEU A 66 2.56 1.55 -15.29
N LEU A 67 1.84 0.82 -14.43
CA LEU A 67 2.38 -0.26 -13.63
C LEU A 67 2.46 -1.54 -14.48
N LEU A 68 3.69 -2.04 -14.70
CA LEU A 68 3.99 -3.02 -15.73
C LEU A 68 4.35 -4.40 -15.18
N ALA A 69 5.18 -4.45 -14.13
CA ALA A 69 5.67 -5.70 -13.60
C ALA A 69 6.08 -5.59 -12.12
N GLN A 70 6.21 -6.74 -11.48
CA GLN A 70 6.84 -6.90 -10.18
C GLN A 70 7.89 -7.99 -10.26
N GLN A 71 9.04 -7.76 -9.64
CA GLN A 71 10.04 -8.78 -9.35
C GLN A 71 9.99 -9.13 -7.87
N ARG A 72 10.04 -10.43 -7.58
CA ARG A 72 10.12 -10.99 -6.23
C ARG A 72 11.43 -11.75 -6.11
N HIS A 73 12.26 -11.32 -5.17
CA HIS A 73 13.55 -11.92 -4.86
C HIS A 73 13.44 -12.56 -3.48
N VAL A 74 13.69 -13.87 -3.38
CA VAL A 74 13.72 -14.62 -2.11
C VAL A 74 14.87 -15.61 -2.19
N ASP A 75 15.79 -15.57 -1.22
CA ASP A 75 16.92 -16.51 -1.12
C ASP A 75 17.70 -16.67 -2.44
N GLY A 76 17.89 -15.56 -3.17
CA GLY A 76 18.59 -15.52 -4.46
C GLY A 76 17.77 -15.95 -5.68
N VAL A 77 16.54 -16.45 -5.49
CA VAL A 77 15.62 -16.80 -6.58
C VAL A 77 14.79 -15.58 -6.98
N VAL A 78 14.77 -15.28 -8.28
CA VAL A 78 14.01 -14.16 -8.85
C VAL A 78 12.83 -14.68 -9.64
N ASN A 79 11.63 -14.25 -9.25
CA ASN A 79 10.39 -14.46 -9.99
C ASN A 79 9.89 -13.11 -10.51
N THR A 80 9.41 -13.07 -11.75
CA THR A 80 8.85 -11.87 -12.37
C THR A 80 7.39 -12.12 -12.73
N MET A 81 6.53 -11.19 -12.36
CA MET A 81 5.11 -11.18 -12.68
C MET A 81 4.80 -9.93 -13.50
N LEU A 82 4.15 -10.10 -14.64
CA LEU A 82 3.60 -9.00 -15.43
C LEU A 82 2.23 -8.60 -14.87
N LEU A 83 1.93 -7.31 -14.92
CA LEU A 83 0.73 -6.73 -14.33
C LEU A 83 -0.12 -6.14 -15.46
N ALA A 84 -1.36 -6.60 -15.57
CA ALA A 84 -2.36 -5.95 -16.42
C ALA A 84 -3.17 -4.99 -15.54
N THR A 85 -3.15 -3.70 -15.87
CA THR A 85 -3.77 -2.64 -15.08
C THR A 85 -4.85 -1.88 -15.85
N ASP A 86 -5.77 -1.25 -15.13
CA ASP A 86 -6.71 -0.30 -15.69
C ASP A 86 -6.14 1.14 -15.73
N GLN A 87 -6.96 2.10 -16.18
CA GLN A 87 -6.56 3.51 -16.27
C GLN A 87 -6.28 4.15 -14.90
N GLN A 88 -6.86 3.62 -13.82
CA GLN A 88 -6.62 4.07 -12.46
C GLN A 88 -5.44 3.35 -11.81
N ARG A 89 -4.73 2.48 -12.57
CA ARG A 89 -3.58 1.67 -12.14
C ARG A 89 -3.93 0.46 -11.28
N SER A 90 -5.21 0.10 -11.17
CA SER A 90 -5.63 -1.09 -10.45
C SER A 90 -5.14 -2.36 -11.15
N VAL A 91 -4.45 -3.25 -10.43
CA VAL A 91 -3.99 -4.55 -10.96
C VAL A 91 -5.17 -5.49 -11.12
N LEU A 92 -5.55 -5.79 -12.36
CA LEU A 92 -6.67 -6.66 -12.71
C LEU A 92 -6.24 -8.10 -13.04
N ARG A 93 -5.00 -8.28 -13.52
CA ARG A 93 -4.43 -9.61 -13.77
C ARG A 93 -2.94 -9.65 -13.47
N LEU A 94 -2.50 -10.77 -12.95
CA LEU A 94 -1.12 -11.14 -12.71
C LEU A 94 -0.76 -12.25 -13.69
N VAL A 95 0.36 -12.12 -14.39
CA VAL A 95 0.81 -13.11 -15.39
C VAL A 95 2.23 -13.52 -15.09
N ASP A 96 2.43 -14.82 -14.89
CA ASP A 96 3.74 -15.42 -14.67
C ASP A 96 3.88 -16.74 -15.46
N LYS A 97 4.89 -17.54 -15.11
CA LYS A 97 5.11 -18.86 -15.74
C LYS A 97 4.04 -19.90 -15.39
N SER A 98 3.32 -19.70 -14.29
CA SER A 98 2.28 -20.58 -13.76
C SER A 98 0.93 -20.33 -14.42
N GLY A 99 0.71 -19.11 -14.93
CA GLY A 99 -0.46 -18.76 -15.72
C GLY A 99 -0.94 -17.33 -15.48
N ILE A 100 -2.26 -17.15 -15.56
CA ILE A 100 -2.92 -15.86 -15.35
C ILE A 100 -3.78 -15.96 -14.08
N GLU A 101 -3.52 -15.09 -13.13
CA GLU A 101 -4.31 -14.92 -11.91
C GLU A 101 -5.16 -13.65 -12.05
N PRO A 102 -6.50 -13.76 -12.10
CA PRO A 102 -7.39 -12.61 -12.15
C PRO A 102 -7.57 -12.00 -10.75
N VAL A 103 -7.72 -10.67 -10.71
CA VAL A 103 -7.96 -9.92 -9.49
C VAL A 103 -9.20 -9.04 -9.68
N ALA A 104 -10.09 -9.05 -8.69
CA ALA A 104 -11.30 -8.26 -8.69
C ALA A 104 -11.38 -7.39 -7.44
N TYR A 105 -11.86 -6.16 -7.63
CA TYR A 105 -12.15 -5.21 -6.56
C TYR A 105 -13.61 -4.76 -6.64
N SER A 106 -14.18 -4.35 -5.50
CA SER A 106 -15.36 -3.47 -5.55
C SER A 106 -15.00 -2.12 -6.16
N ALA A 107 -16.01 -1.29 -6.49
CA ALA A 107 -15.80 0.08 -6.96
C ALA A 107 -14.92 0.93 -6.02
N TYR A 108 -14.90 0.58 -4.74
CA TYR A 108 -14.16 1.27 -3.68
C TYR A 108 -12.89 0.51 -3.25
N GLY A 109 -12.43 -0.47 -4.05
CA GLY A 109 -11.14 -1.13 -3.82
C GLY A 109 -11.17 -2.29 -2.82
N HIS A 110 -12.35 -2.73 -2.38
CA HIS A 110 -12.46 -3.87 -1.48
C HIS A 110 -12.10 -5.17 -2.21
N HIS A 111 -11.19 -5.93 -1.61
CA HIS A 111 -10.78 -7.26 -2.06
C HIS A 111 -10.66 -8.18 -0.82
N PRO A 112 -11.23 -9.40 -0.85
CA PRO A 112 -11.17 -10.32 0.29
C PRO A 112 -9.72 -10.66 0.68
N ALA A 113 -9.41 -10.63 1.97
CA ALA A 113 -8.06 -10.93 2.46
C ALA A 113 -7.63 -12.38 2.18
N GLU A 114 -8.58 -13.31 2.18
CA GLU A 114 -8.36 -14.74 1.91
C GLU A 114 -7.97 -15.04 0.47
N SER A 115 -8.25 -14.12 -0.46
CA SER A 115 -7.88 -14.26 -1.87
C SER A 115 -6.41 -13.96 -2.15
N GLY A 116 -5.66 -13.46 -1.15
CA GLY A 116 -4.19 -13.41 -1.14
C GLY A 116 -3.56 -12.80 -2.39
N LEU A 117 -3.57 -11.47 -2.53
CA LEU A 117 -2.91 -10.82 -3.66
C LEU A 117 -1.39 -11.06 -3.63
N THR A 118 -0.87 -11.73 -4.66
CA THR A 118 0.58 -11.98 -4.80
C THR A 118 1.37 -10.72 -5.20
N SER A 119 0.67 -9.73 -5.76
CA SER A 119 1.19 -8.40 -6.07
C SER A 119 1.37 -7.53 -4.82
N LEU A 120 2.44 -6.73 -4.80
CA LEU A 120 2.69 -5.68 -3.82
C LEU A 120 1.68 -4.54 -3.94
N LEU A 121 1.39 -4.14 -5.18
CA LEU A 121 0.45 -3.06 -5.51
C LEU A 121 -0.84 -3.66 -6.08
N GLY A 122 -1.99 -3.11 -5.66
CA GLY A 122 -3.31 -3.61 -6.03
C GLY A 122 -4.20 -2.51 -6.60
N PHE A 123 -5.30 -2.22 -5.91
CA PHE A 123 -6.23 -1.15 -6.26
C PHE A 123 -5.52 0.19 -6.34
N ASN A 124 -5.80 0.94 -7.41
CA ASN A 124 -5.19 2.23 -7.74
C ASN A 124 -3.65 2.25 -7.73
N GLY A 125 -3.02 1.09 -7.91
CA GLY A 125 -1.57 0.95 -7.84
C GLY A 125 -1.01 1.19 -6.43
N GLU A 126 -1.83 0.98 -5.40
CA GLU A 126 -1.49 1.23 -4.00
C GLU A 126 -1.25 -0.06 -3.22
N ARG A 127 -0.39 0.03 -2.22
CA ARG A 127 -0.06 -1.06 -1.29
C ARG A 127 -1.18 -1.17 -0.25
N ARG A 128 -1.90 -2.30 -0.24
CA ARG A 128 -2.84 -2.62 0.84
C ARG A 128 -2.05 -2.94 2.10
N ASP A 129 -2.34 -2.29 3.22
CA ASP A 129 -1.71 -2.56 4.51
C ASP A 129 -2.13 -3.95 5.01
N PRO A 130 -1.18 -4.86 5.33
CA PRO A 130 -1.50 -6.25 5.64
C PRO A 130 -2.13 -6.42 7.03
N VAL A 131 -1.97 -5.43 7.91
CA VAL A 131 -2.48 -5.47 9.29
C VAL A 131 -3.95 -5.02 9.34
N THR A 132 -4.27 -3.93 8.67
CA THR A 132 -5.61 -3.31 8.73
C THR A 132 -6.48 -3.60 7.50
N GLY A 133 -5.87 -3.98 6.37
CA GLY A 133 -6.56 -4.14 5.10
C GLY A 133 -6.94 -2.82 4.41
N HIS A 134 -6.50 -1.68 4.95
CA HIS A 134 -6.68 -0.34 4.39
C HIS A 134 -5.64 -0.03 3.30
N TYR A 135 -5.82 1.09 2.60
CA TYR A 135 -4.79 1.67 1.74
C TYR A 135 -4.24 2.94 2.39
N LEU A 136 -2.92 3.02 2.57
CA LEU A 136 -2.25 4.15 3.20
C LEU A 136 -1.86 5.19 2.14
N LEU A 137 -2.86 5.92 1.65
CA LEU A 137 -2.75 6.82 0.51
C LEU A 137 -1.92 8.07 0.81
N GLY A 138 -1.38 8.68 -0.25
CA GLY A 138 -0.47 9.82 -0.12
C GLY A 138 0.84 9.43 0.56
N ASN A 139 1.34 8.22 0.28
CA ASN A 139 2.51 7.63 0.95
C ASN A 139 2.37 7.53 2.47
N GLY A 140 1.16 7.25 2.97
CA GLY A 140 0.89 7.11 4.40
C GLY A 140 0.31 8.33 5.09
N TYR A 141 -0.04 9.37 4.35
CA TYR A 141 -0.71 10.56 4.86
C TYR A 141 -2.10 10.26 5.44
N ARG A 142 -2.94 9.49 4.73
CA ARG A 142 -4.27 9.10 5.22
C ARG A 142 -4.58 7.64 4.93
N ALA A 143 -5.16 6.97 5.93
CA ALA A 143 -5.68 5.62 5.79
C ALA A 143 -7.08 5.65 5.15
N TYR A 144 -7.19 5.11 3.94
CA TYR A 144 -8.44 4.88 3.25
C TYR A 144 -8.97 3.47 3.55
N ASN A 145 -10.22 3.39 4.00
CA ASN A 145 -10.89 2.13 4.31
C ASN A 145 -11.81 1.71 3.14
N PRO A 146 -11.45 0.66 2.38
CA PRO A 146 -12.25 0.22 1.23
C PRO A 146 -13.58 -0.45 1.62
N VAL A 147 -13.74 -0.88 2.88
CA VAL A 147 -15.00 -1.43 3.40
C VAL A 147 -15.96 -0.31 3.77
N LEU A 148 -15.46 0.74 4.42
CA LEU A 148 -16.25 1.92 4.80
C LEU A 148 -16.33 2.98 3.69
N MET A 149 -15.59 2.80 2.60
CA MET A 149 -15.60 3.66 1.41
C MET A 149 -15.22 5.12 1.72
N ARG A 150 -14.32 5.32 2.68
CA ARG A 150 -13.94 6.66 3.19
C ARG A 150 -12.57 6.66 3.86
N PHE A 151 -12.02 7.85 4.14
CA PHE A 151 -10.84 8.01 4.98
C PHE A 151 -11.16 7.82 6.47
N ASN A 152 -10.16 7.38 7.24
CA ASN A 152 -10.27 7.22 8.69
C ASN A 152 -9.92 8.50 9.47
N SER A 153 -9.28 9.48 8.82
CA SER A 153 -8.96 10.79 9.37
C SER A 153 -9.52 11.91 8.47
N PRO A 154 -9.87 13.06 9.05
CA PRO A 154 -10.35 14.20 8.26
C PRO A 154 -9.21 14.78 7.40
N ASP A 155 -9.57 15.34 6.25
CA ASP A 155 -8.68 16.20 5.46
C ASP A 155 -8.34 17.46 6.26
N SER A 156 -7.04 17.80 6.37
CA SER A 156 -6.61 19.00 7.09
C SER A 156 -7.02 20.31 6.39
N LEU A 157 -7.36 20.26 5.11
CA LEU A 157 -7.83 21.40 4.31
C LEU A 157 -9.36 21.50 4.28
N SER A 158 -10.09 20.50 4.80
CA SER A 158 -11.54 20.58 4.95
C SER A 158 -11.92 21.36 6.22
N PRO A 159 -13.09 22.03 6.25
CA PRO A 159 -14.06 22.13 5.16
C PRO A 159 -13.92 23.39 4.30
N PHE A 160 -13.05 24.34 4.69
CA PHE A 160 -13.08 25.71 4.16
C PHE A 160 -11.93 26.04 3.21
N ASP A 161 -10.95 25.16 3.06
CA ASP A 161 -9.86 25.29 2.11
C ASP A 161 -10.05 24.28 0.96
N GLU A 162 -8.98 23.87 0.28
CA GLU A 162 -9.03 23.01 -0.91
C GLU A 162 -9.63 21.60 -0.68
N GLY A 163 -9.80 21.16 0.59
CA GLY A 163 -10.33 19.83 0.92
C GLY A 163 -11.85 19.68 0.72
N GLY A 164 -12.58 20.78 0.54
CA GLY A 164 -14.04 20.77 0.38
C GLY A 164 -14.81 20.31 1.63
N LEU A 165 -16.14 20.27 1.56
CA LEU A 165 -16.99 20.15 2.75
C LEU A 165 -16.89 18.81 3.50
N ASN A 166 -16.71 17.70 2.78
CA ASN A 166 -16.67 16.36 3.40
C ASN A 166 -15.24 15.94 3.69
N ALA A 167 -14.80 16.15 4.93
CA ALA A 167 -13.44 15.84 5.37
C ALA A 167 -13.05 14.34 5.27
N TYR A 168 -14.02 13.43 5.12
CA TYR A 168 -13.75 11.98 5.07
C TYR A 168 -13.97 11.37 3.68
N GLY A 169 -14.41 12.14 2.70
CA GLY A 169 -14.73 11.63 1.36
C GLY A 169 -13.51 11.08 0.63
N TYR A 170 -13.70 9.98 -0.11
CA TYR A 170 -12.71 9.43 -1.04
C TYR A 170 -12.74 10.17 -2.38
#